data_AF-Q8EDS7-F1
#
_entry.id   AF-Q8EDS7-F1
#
_cell.length_a   1.000
_cell.length_b   1.000
_cell.length_c   1.000
_cell.angle_alpha   90.00
_cell.angle_beta   90.00
_cell.angle_gamma   90.00
#
_symmetry.space_group_name_H-M   'P 1'
#
loop_
_entity.id
_entity.type
_entity.pdbx_description
1 polymer ?
#
loop_
_entity_poly.entity_id
_entity_poly.type
_entity_poly.pdbx_seq_one_letter_code
_entity_poly.pdbx_strand_id
1 'polypeptide(L)'
;MSKVNQEFVERLDNAIQLYLKNENLSIKNCACTAGVSETALTKSLRQQGFLRDKKTAKDQKLEKAIELYNTGLSILSASKEVAIGNDTLGKALKKRGLLRENRKARSINLQKAIEYYQQGLSVNAAAKKACVGHSTLVAGLIKQQLLREEDSALEVVTDVYQPEIKESRGYSKALQLLHRSARQHQAA
;
A
#
# COMPACT_ATOMS: atom_id res chain seq x y z
N MET A 1 55.54 19.75 -9.86
CA MET A 1 54.54 18.85 -9.22
C MET A 1 55.31 17.69 -8.60
N SER A 2 55.07 17.33 -7.33
CA SER A 2 55.76 16.19 -6.69
C SER A 2 55.19 14.86 -7.21
N LYS A 3 55.99 13.78 -7.23
CA LYS A 3 55.54 12.43 -7.62
C LYS A 3 54.28 11.97 -6.85
N VAL A 4 54.19 12.33 -5.58
CA VAL A 4 53.07 12.00 -4.69
C VAL A 4 51.74 12.60 -5.17
N ASN A 5 51.77 13.80 -5.74
CA ASN A 5 50.55 14.41 -6.29
C ASN A 5 50.12 13.75 -7.61
N GLN A 6 51.07 13.21 -8.38
CA GLN A 6 50.79 12.59 -9.66
C GLN A 6 50.10 11.22 -9.48
N GLU A 7 50.61 10.40 -8.55
CA GLU A 7 49.98 9.12 -8.19
C GLU A 7 48.56 9.29 -7.61
N PHE A 8 48.29 10.38 -6.92
CA PHE A 8 46.96 10.67 -6.39
C PHE A 8 45.98 11.01 -7.53
N VAL A 9 46.41 11.81 -8.50
CA VAL A 9 45.61 12.16 -9.68
C VAL A 9 45.28 10.91 -10.50
N GLU A 10 46.26 10.02 -10.72
CA GLU A 10 46.04 8.76 -11.43
C GLU A 10 45.04 7.84 -10.72
N ARG A 11 45.12 7.73 -9.38
CA ARG A 11 44.14 6.99 -8.57
C ARG A 11 42.74 7.59 -8.67
N LEU A 12 42.64 8.91 -8.70
CA LEU A 12 41.36 9.62 -8.85
C LEU A 12 40.75 9.40 -10.24
N ASP A 13 41.55 9.47 -11.30
CA ASP A 13 41.10 9.20 -12.67
C ASP A 13 40.64 7.76 -12.85
N ASN A 14 41.36 6.80 -12.27
CA ASN A 14 40.95 5.39 -12.23
C ASN A 14 39.59 5.21 -11.53
N ALA A 15 39.37 5.91 -10.41
CA ALA A 15 38.10 5.88 -9.69
C ALA A 15 36.94 6.44 -10.53
N ILE A 16 37.18 7.52 -11.27
CA ILE A 16 36.20 8.13 -12.18
C ILE A 16 35.89 7.17 -13.34
N GLN A 17 36.90 6.55 -13.96
CA GLN A 17 36.68 5.57 -15.02
C GLN A 17 35.88 4.36 -14.53
N LEU A 18 36.18 3.85 -13.33
CA LEU A 18 35.43 2.75 -12.73
C LEU A 18 33.97 3.12 -12.50
N TYR A 19 33.71 4.36 -12.06
CA TYR A 19 32.36 4.88 -11.89
C TYR A 19 31.64 4.98 -13.23
N LEU A 20 32.26 5.54 -14.28
CA LEU A 20 31.64 5.71 -15.59
C LEU A 20 31.37 4.38 -16.31
N LYS A 21 32.31 3.42 -16.25
CA LYS A 21 32.17 2.11 -16.91
C LYS A 21 31.12 1.21 -16.25
N ASN A 22 30.89 1.35 -14.95
CA ASN A 22 30.00 0.45 -14.21
C ASN A 22 28.78 1.18 -13.66
N GLU A 23 27.62 0.93 -14.27
CA GLU A 23 26.35 1.54 -13.85
C GLU A 23 25.90 1.11 -12.44
N ASN A 24 26.31 -0.09 -12.01
CA ASN A 24 25.87 -0.70 -10.75
C ASN A 24 26.80 -0.44 -9.57
N LEU A 25 28.02 0.08 -9.79
CA LEU A 25 28.95 0.36 -8.70
C LEU A 25 28.58 1.66 -7.98
N SER A 26 28.58 1.61 -6.65
CA SER A 26 28.40 2.79 -5.82
C SER A 26 29.68 3.64 -5.83
N ILE A 27 29.54 4.95 -5.60
CA ILE A 27 30.67 5.88 -5.45
C ILE A 27 31.63 5.36 -4.37
N LYS A 28 31.08 4.86 -3.25
CA LYS A 28 31.85 4.26 -2.16
C LYS A 28 32.71 3.07 -2.62
N ASN A 29 32.13 2.18 -3.43
CA ASN A 29 32.87 1.02 -3.94
C ASN A 29 33.98 1.46 -4.91
N CYS A 30 33.68 2.36 -5.85
CA CYS A 30 34.69 2.90 -6.78
C CYS A 30 35.84 3.60 -6.04
N ALA A 31 35.52 4.39 -5.01
CA ALA A 31 36.50 5.08 -4.20
C ALA A 31 37.40 4.10 -3.42
N CYS A 32 36.78 3.06 -2.82
CA CYS A 32 37.48 2.01 -2.10
C CYS A 32 38.43 1.21 -3.02
N THR A 33 37.96 0.80 -4.20
CA THR A 33 38.75 0.04 -5.18
C THR A 33 39.97 0.82 -5.68
N ALA A 34 39.85 2.13 -5.85
CA ALA A 34 40.93 2.99 -6.32
C ALA A 34 41.80 3.58 -5.20
N GLY A 35 41.50 3.30 -3.93
CA GLY A 35 42.25 3.82 -2.78
C GLY A 35 42.14 5.34 -2.61
N VAL A 36 40.99 5.94 -2.96
CA VAL A 36 40.71 7.36 -2.80
C VAL A 36 39.55 7.59 -1.83
N SER A 37 39.46 8.79 -1.25
CA SER A 37 38.33 9.12 -0.39
C SER A 37 37.05 9.31 -1.22
N GLU A 38 35.91 8.85 -0.68
CA GLU A 38 34.58 9.03 -1.29
C GLU A 38 34.28 10.52 -1.53
N THR A 39 34.72 11.40 -0.63
CA THR A 39 34.54 12.84 -0.73
C THR A 39 35.32 13.45 -1.89
N ALA A 40 36.57 13.03 -2.11
CA ALA A 40 37.38 13.49 -3.24
C ALA A 40 36.80 13.04 -4.58
N LEU A 41 36.37 11.78 -4.68
CA LEU A 41 35.71 11.25 -5.86
C LEU A 41 34.39 11.99 -6.14
N THR A 42 33.55 12.20 -5.12
CA THR A 42 32.26 12.90 -5.25
C THR A 42 32.45 14.35 -5.71
N LYS A 43 33.44 15.06 -5.14
CA LYS A 43 33.75 16.45 -5.52
C LYS A 43 34.18 16.53 -6.98
N SER A 44 35.03 15.60 -7.41
CA SER A 44 35.56 15.55 -8.79
C SER A 44 34.45 15.20 -9.80
N LEU A 45 33.61 14.21 -9.49
CA LEU A 45 32.43 13.86 -10.30
C LEU A 45 31.44 15.03 -10.40
N ARG A 46 31.25 15.79 -9.32
CA ARG A 46 30.38 16.98 -9.34
C ARG A 46 30.99 18.11 -10.17
N GLN A 47 32.30 18.37 -10.04
CA GLN A 47 33.01 19.39 -10.83
C GLN A 47 32.98 19.08 -12.33
N GLN A 48 33.08 17.80 -12.69
CA GLN A 48 33.05 17.34 -14.07
C GLN A 48 31.62 17.08 -14.59
N GLY A 49 30.59 17.19 -13.75
CA GLY A 49 29.19 16.98 -14.13
C GLY A 49 28.78 15.52 -14.37
N PHE A 50 29.61 14.54 -13.98
CA PHE A 50 29.33 13.11 -14.18
C PHE A 50 28.53 12.46 -13.06
N LEU A 51 28.18 13.21 -12.01
CA LEU A 51 27.44 12.66 -10.88
C LEU A 51 26.04 12.19 -11.31
N ARG A 52 25.74 10.89 -11.18
CA ARG A 52 24.43 10.34 -11.53
C ARG A 52 23.33 10.94 -10.67
N ASP A 53 22.36 11.58 -11.31
CA ASP A 53 21.16 12.09 -10.64
C ASP A 53 20.19 10.95 -10.29
N LYS A 54 20.37 10.37 -9.11
CA LYS A 54 19.47 9.32 -8.60
C LYS A 54 18.03 9.78 -8.44
N LYS A 55 17.79 11.10 -8.33
CA LYS A 55 16.45 11.69 -8.20
C LYS A 55 15.68 11.60 -9.52
N THR A 56 16.28 12.05 -10.61
CA THR A 56 15.65 12.03 -11.95
C THR A 56 15.39 10.59 -12.40
N ALA A 57 16.31 9.66 -12.13
CA ALA A 57 16.11 8.24 -12.44
C ALA A 57 14.92 7.62 -11.66
N LYS A 58 14.71 8.00 -10.40
CA LYS A 58 13.55 7.55 -9.62
C LYS A 58 12.25 8.16 -10.15
N ASP A 59 12.27 9.43 -10.51
CA ASP A 59 11.10 10.14 -11.03
C ASP A 59 10.67 9.56 -12.38
N GLN A 60 11.62 9.24 -13.27
CA GLN A 60 11.34 8.56 -14.55
C GLN A 60 10.73 7.18 -14.36
N LYS A 61 11.24 6.39 -13.40
CA LYS A 61 10.68 5.08 -13.06
C LYS A 61 9.26 5.22 -12.52
N LEU A 62 9.01 6.24 -11.69
CA LEU A 62 7.69 6.49 -11.14
C LEU A 62 6.69 6.84 -12.24
N GLU A 63 7.10 7.66 -13.21
CA GLU A 63 6.23 8.03 -14.33
C GLU A 63 5.88 6.83 -15.21
N LYS A 64 6.87 5.99 -15.56
CA LYS A 64 6.63 4.72 -16.26
C LYS A 64 5.68 3.79 -15.50
N ALA A 65 5.80 3.71 -14.17
CA ALA A 65 4.91 2.88 -13.36
C ALA A 65 3.46 3.42 -13.37
N ILE A 66 3.28 4.74 -13.43
CA ILE A 66 1.96 5.38 -13.57
C ILE A 66 1.39 5.13 -14.96
N GLU A 67 2.19 5.19 -16.02
CA GLU A 67 1.77 4.85 -17.38
C GLU A 67 1.28 3.40 -17.47
N LEU A 68 2.05 2.44 -16.94
CA LEU A 68 1.67 1.03 -16.88
C LEU A 68 0.37 0.81 -16.09
N TYR A 69 0.18 1.55 -15.01
CA TYR A 69 -1.09 1.52 -14.27
C TYR A 69 -2.26 2.05 -15.13
N ASN A 70 -2.02 3.11 -15.90
CA ASN A 70 -3.01 3.68 -16.82
C ASN A 70 -3.35 2.75 -18.00
N THR A 71 -2.43 1.88 -18.45
CA THR A 71 -2.73 0.89 -19.50
C THR A 71 -3.59 -0.27 -19.01
N GLY A 72 -3.78 -0.42 -17.69
CA GLY A 72 -4.65 -1.47 -17.13
C GLY A 72 -4.00 -2.36 -16.09
N LEU A 73 -2.69 -2.25 -15.87
CA LEU A 73 -1.99 -3.11 -14.94
C LEU A 73 -2.35 -2.78 -13.49
N SER A 74 -2.35 -3.82 -12.64
CA SER A 74 -2.50 -3.63 -11.20
C SER A 74 -1.30 -2.89 -10.62
N ILE A 75 -1.48 -2.25 -9.46
CA ILE A 75 -0.37 -1.58 -8.74
C ILE A 75 0.78 -2.56 -8.52
N LEU A 76 0.49 -3.81 -8.13
CA LEU A 76 1.52 -4.83 -7.88
C LEU A 76 2.31 -5.15 -9.16
N SER A 77 1.62 -5.33 -10.28
CA SER A 77 2.25 -5.66 -11.57
C SER A 77 3.10 -4.50 -12.09
N ALA A 78 2.55 -3.29 -12.11
CA ALA A 78 3.27 -2.09 -12.58
C ALA A 78 4.48 -1.75 -11.70
N SER A 79 4.39 -1.99 -10.38
CA SER A 79 5.49 -1.77 -9.44
C SER A 79 6.65 -2.75 -9.67
N LYS A 80 6.34 -4.02 -9.96
CA LYS A 80 7.34 -5.06 -10.23
C LYS A 80 8.10 -4.80 -11.52
N GLU A 81 7.39 -4.44 -12.60
CA GLU A 81 8.00 -4.14 -13.90
C GLU A 81 9.06 -3.05 -13.83
N VAL A 82 8.84 -2.03 -12.99
CA VAL A 82 9.75 -0.87 -12.89
C VAL A 82 10.63 -0.90 -11.64
N ALA A 83 10.57 -1.99 -10.86
CA ALA A 83 11.29 -2.17 -9.61
C ALA A 83 11.11 -0.99 -8.62
N ILE A 84 9.87 -0.55 -8.44
CA ILE A 84 9.46 0.45 -7.44
C ILE A 84 8.66 -0.24 -6.34
N GLY A 85 8.72 0.28 -5.11
CA GLY A 85 7.88 -0.22 -4.02
C GLY A 85 6.41 0.13 -4.22
N ASN A 86 5.51 -0.84 -4.00
CA ASN A 86 4.05 -0.69 -4.15
C ASN A 86 3.52 0.56 -3.44
N ASP A 87 4.01 0.84 -2.23
CA ASP A 87 3.59 2.01 -1.45
C ASP A 87 3.95 3.34 -2.12
N THR A 88 5.07 3.38 -2.84
CA THR A 88 5.53 4.58 -3.55
C THR A 88 4.59 4.88 -4.71
N LEU A 89 4.27 3.86 -5.52
CA LEU A 89 3.31 3.99 -6.61
C LEU A 89 1.91 4.33 -6.08
N GLY A 90 1.45 3.64 -5.02
CA GLY A 90 0.15 3.90 -4.40
C GLY A 90 0.01 5.33 -3.84
N LYS A 91 1.04 5.84 -3.15
CA LYS A 91 1.07 7.23 -2.67
C LYS A 91 1.06 8.23 -3.82
N ALA A 92 1.82 7.97 -4.89
CA ALA A 92 1.86 8.84 -6.06
C ALA A 92 0.51 8.88 -6.79
N LEU A 93 -0.12 7.73 -7.03
CA LEU A 93 -1.44 7.62 -7.64
C LEU A 93 -2.51 8.32 -6.79
N LYS A 94 -2.48 8.13 -5.46
CA LYS A 94 -3.40 8.81 -4.53
C LYS A 94 -3.21 10.33 -4.55
N LYS A 95 -1.96 10.81 -4.51
CA LYS A 95 -1.64 12.25 -4.54
C LYS A 95 -2.10 12.91 -5.84
N ARG A 96 -2.02 12.19 -6.96
CA ARG A 96 -2.45 12.65 -8.28
C ARG A 96 -3.94 12.39 -8.57
N GLY A 97 -4.68 11.77 -7.64
CA GLY A 97 -6.10 11.43 -7.83
C GLY A 97 -6.35 10.37 -8.91
N LEU A 98 -5.32 9.64 -9.35
CA LEU A 98 -5.38 8.64 -10.42
C LEU A 98 -5.72 7.25 -9.91
N LEU A 99 -5.86 7.08 -8.59
CA LEU A 99 -6.20 5.78 -8.01
C LEU A 99 -7.57 5.34 -8.54
N ARG A 100 -7.60 4.31 -9.38
CA ARG A 100 -8.83 3.66 -9.81
C ARG A 100 -9.48 3.11 -8.56
N GLU A 101 -10.49 3.83 -8.09
CA GLU A 101 -11.35 3.31 -7.06
C GLU A 101 -12.02 2.06 -7.62
N ASN A 102 -11.60 0.90 -7.14
CA ASN A 102 -12.24 -0.38 -7.39
C ASN A 102 -13.69 -0.42 -6.86
N ARG A 103 -14.31 0.72 -6.55
CA ARG A 103 -15.70 0.85 -6.09
C ARG A 103 -16.67 0.27 -7.11
N LYS A 104 -16.49 0.51 -8.41
CA LYS A 104 -17.37 -0.05 -9.45
C LYS A 104 -17.28 -1.58 -9.52
N ALA A 105 -16.07 -2.14 -9.53
CA ALA A 105 -15.89 -3.59 -9.52
C ALA A 105 -16.37 -4.22 -8.20
N ARG A 106 -16.11 -3.57 -7.06
CA ARG A 106 -16.57 -3.99 -5.74
C ARG A 106 -18.09 -3.93 -5.61
N SER A 107 -18.75 -2.91 -6.17
CA SER A 107 -20.21 -2.81 -6.17
C SER A 107 -20.85 -3.85 -7.08
N ILE A 108 -20.29 -4.10 -8.27
CA ILE A 108 -20.77 -5.12 -9.20
C ILE A 108 -20.62 -6.52 -8.58
N ASN A 109 -19.47 -6.82 -7.98
CA ASN A 109 -19.23 -8.10 -7.33
C ASN A 109 -20.11 -8.29 -6.09
N LEU A 110 -20.33 -7.23 -5.30
CA LEU A 110 -21.26 -7.27 -4.18
C LEU A 110 -22.70 -7.54 -4.65
N GLN A 111 -23.14 -6.90 -5.73
CA GLN A 111 -24.48 -7.14 -6.28
C GLN A 111 -24.65 -8.59 -6.74
N LYS A 112 -23.66 -9.13 -7.47
CA LYS A 112 -23.64 -10.55 -7.87
C LYS A 112 -23.62 -11.50 -6.67
N ALA A 113 -22.90 -11.16 -5.60
CA ALA A 113 -22.88 -11.93 -4.38
C ALA A 113 -24.27 -11.98 -3.71
N ILE A 114 -25.00 -10.87 -3.71
CA ILE A 114 -26.38 -10.79 -3.21
C ILE A 114 -27.33 -11.60 -4.10
N GLU A 115 -27.19 -11.52 -5.43
CA GLU A 115 -27.96 -12.34 -6.37
C GLU A 115 -27.76 -13.85 -6.13
N TYR A 116 -26.51 -14.29 -5.93
CA TYR A 116 -26.22 -15.69 -5.59
C TYR A 116 -26.83 -16.11 -4.25
N TYR A 117 -26.83 -15.21 -3.27
CA TYR A 117 -27.47 -15.46 -1.99
C TYR A 117 -29.00 -15.63 -2.13
N GLN A 118 -29.65 -14.75 -2.90
CA GLN A 118 -31.08 -14.84 -3.21
C GLN A 118 -31.45 -16.10 -4.01
N GLN A 119 -30.52 -16.64 -4.81
CA GLN A 119 -30.66 -17.94 -5.48
C GLN A 119 -30.54 -19.14 -4.51
N GLY A 120 -30.34 -18.89 -3.21
CA GLY A 120 -30.34 -19.91 -2.16
C GLY A 120 -28.95 -20.33 -1.68
N LEU A 121 -27.85 -19.81 -2.26
CA LEU A 121 -26.50 -20.15 -1.79
C LEU A 121 -26.27 -19.62 -0.37
N SER A 122 -25.42 -20.32 0.41
CA SER A 122 -24.96 -19.80 1.71
C SER A 122 -24.08 -18.56 1.53
N VAL A 123 -23.98 -17.72 2.58
CA VAL A 123 -23.17 -16.49 2.56
C VAL A 123 -21.74 -16.76 2.11
N ASN A 124 -21.11 -17.80 2.68
CA ASN A 124 -19.74 -18.19 2.33
C ASN A 124 -19.60 -18.64 0.86
N ALA A 125 -20.54 -19.44 0.36
CA ALA A 125 -20.50 -19.90 -1.02
C ALA A 125 -20.72 -18.75 -2.02
N ALA A 126 -21.67 -17.85 -1.73
CA ALA A 126 -21.96 -16.67 -2.54
C ALA A 126 -20.78 -15.69 -2.55
N ALA A 127 -20.18 -15.40 -1.37
CA ALA A 127 -19.02 -14.53 -1.24
C ALA A 127 -17.80 -15.08 -2.01
N LYS A 128 -17.53 -16.38 -1.88
CA LYS A 128 -16.44 -17.05 -2.60
C LYS A 128 -16.67 -17.03 -4.12
N LYS A 129 -17.90 -17.30 -4.57
CA LYS A 129 -18.25 -17.32 -6.00
C LYS A 129 -18.17 -15.94 -6.65
N ALA A 130 -18.48 -14.88 -5.89
CA ALA A 130 -18.41 -13.50 -6.37
C ALA A 130 -17.07 -12.81 -6.09
N CYS A 131 -16.10 -13.50 -5.47
CA CYS A 131 -14.82 -12.93 -5.04
C CYS A 131 -14.98 -11.69 -4.13
N VAL A 132 -15.93 -11.74 -3.19
CA VAL A 132 -16.18 -10.69 -2.19
C VAL A 132 -15.82 -11.22 -0.81
N GLY A 133 -15.32 -10.37 0.08
CA GLY A 133 -15.08 -10.75 1.47
C GLY A 133 -16.39 -11.04 2.21
N HIS A 134 -16.42 -12.08 3.05
CA HIS A 134 -17.59 -12.50 3.83
C HIS A 134 -18.30 -11.33 4.53
N SER A 135 -17.55 -10.56 5.34
CA SER A 135 -18.07 -9.40 6.08
C SER A 135 -18.62 -8.30 5.17
N THR A 136 -18.10 -8.15 3.95
CA THR A 136 -18.61 -7.18 2.98
C THR A 136 -19.96 -7.62 2.41
N LEU A 137 -20.13 -8.93 2.15
CA LEU A 137 -21.42 -9.47 1.71
C LEU A 137 -22.47 -9.35 2.81
N VAL A 138 -22.15 -9.76 4.04
CA VAL A 138 -23.06 -9.65 5.18
C VAL A 138 -23.48 -8.20 5.41
N ALA A 139 -22.54 -7.26 5.47
CA ALA A 139 -22.88 -5.84 5.62
C ALA A 139 -23.81 -5.33 4.50
N GLY A 140 -23.65 -5.84 3.28
CA GLY A 140 -24.55 -5.56 2.15
C GLY A 140 -25.95 -6.15 2.35
N LEU A 141 -26.05 -7.40 2.80
CA LEU A 141 -27.31 -8.08 3.08
C LEU A 141 -28.09 -7.44 4.23
N ILE A 142 -27.41 -7.10 5.33
CA ILE A 142 -28.00 -6.36 6.48
C ILE A 142 -28.55 -5.01 5.99
N LYS A 143 -27.78 -4.28 5.18
CA LYS A 143 -28.21 -2.98 4.64
C LYS A 143 -29.46 -3.09 3.77
N GLN A 144 -29.62 -4.21 3.06
CA GLN A 144 -30.79 -4.48 2.22
C GLN A 144 -31.89 -5.28 2.93
N GLN A 145 -31.70 -5.61 4.22
CA GLN A 145 -32.63 -6.43 5.02
C GLN A 145 -32.93 -7.80 4.39
N LEU A 146 -31.93 -8.40 3.74
CA LEU A 146 -32.07 -9.68 3.02
C LEU A 146 -31.48 -10.88 3.77
N LEU A 147 -30.86 -10.69 4.93
CA LEU A 147 -30.20 -11.77 5.67
C LEU A 147 -31.25 -12.74 6.25
N ARG A 148 -31.15 -14.03 5.91
CA ARG A 148 -32.01 -15.10 6.44
C ARG A 148 -31.75 -15.31 7.93
N GLU A 149 -32.79 -15.64 8.69
CA GLU A 149 -32.70 -15.84 10.14
C GLU A 149 -31.72 -16.95 10.54
N GLU A 150 -31.64 -18.02 9.74
CA GLU A 150 -30.71 -19.14 9.93
C GLU A 150 -29.23 -18.72 9.81
N ASP A 151 -28.94 -17.79 8.90
CA ASP A 151 -27.61 -17.22 8.71
C ASP A 151 -27.33 -16.11 9.75
N SER A 152 -28.37 -15.49 10.30
CA SER A 152 -28.26 -14.48 11.38
C SER A 152 -27.85 -15.10 12.72
N ALA A 153 -28.30 -16.33 13.00
CA ALA A 153 -28.01 -17.04 14.25
C ALA A 153 -26.54 -17.49 14.34
N LEU A 154 -25.86 -17.68 13.20
CA LEU A 154 -24.42 -17.92 13.10
C LEU A 154 -23.57 -16.66 13.34
N GLU A 155 -24.18 -15.46 13.33
CA GLU A 155 -23.51 -14.18 13.57
C GLU A 155 -23.70 -13.60 14.98
N VAL A 156 -24.41 -14.29 15.87
CA VAL A 156 -24.40 -13.95 17.31
C VAL A 156 -23.03 -14.28 17.97
N VAL A 157 -22.05 -14.75 17.19
CA VAL A 157 -20.67 -14.99 17.63
C VAL A 157 -19.65 -14.19 16.80
N THR A 158 -19.90 -12.91 16.52
CA THR A 158 -18.82 -11.91 16.40
C THR A 158 -19.28 -10.56 16.95
N ASP A 159 -19.61 -10.55 18.23
CA ASP A 159 -19.21 -9.51 19.18
C ASP A 159 -19.78 -9.90 20.56
N VAL A 160 -19.29 -11.02 21.10
CA VAL A 160 -19.05 -11.05 22.54
C VAL A 160 -17.91 -10.07 22.79
N TYR A 161 -18.31 -8.81 22.88
CA TYR A 161 -17.79 -7.89 23.87
C TYR A 161 -17.57 -8.70 25.16
N GLN A 162 -16.33 -9.05 25.49
CA GLN A 162 -15.96 -9.41 26.85
C GLN A 162 -15.95 -8.09 27.63
N PRO A 163 -16.91 -7.79 28.53
CA PRO A 163 -16.79 -6.62 29.38
C PRO A 163 -15.82 -6.95 30.52
N GLU A 164 -14.54 -7.11 30.20
CA GLU A 164 -13.49 -6.86 31.19
C GLU A 164 -13.27 -5.34 31.24
N ILE A 165 -14.05 -4.75 32.15
CA ILE A 165 -13.97 -3.42 32.73
C ILE A 165 -12.69 -2.65 32.34
N LYS A 166 -12.83 -1.67 31.46
CA LYS A 166 -12.07 -0.42 31.56
C LYS A 166 -13.03 0.76 31.49
N GLU A 167 -13.34 1.26 32.68
CA GLU A 167 -13.91 2.58 32.90
C GLU A 167 -13.21 3.62 32.03
N SER A 168 -13.87 4.13 30.99
CA SER A 168 -13.55 5.48 30.50
C SER A 168 -14.71 6.08 29.70
N ARG A 169 -15.35 7.06 30.33
CA ARG A 169 -15.93 8.28 29.73
C ARG A 169 -16.59 8.13 28.36
N GLY A 170 -17.90 7.89 28.34
CA GLY A 170 -18.73 8.23 27.18
C GLY A 170 -19.94 7.35 26.97
N TYR A 171 -20.79 7.17 27.98
CA TYR A 171 -22.10 6.58 27.75
C TYR A 171 -22.96 7.56 26.93
N SER A 172 -23.30 7.16 25.70
CA SER A 172 -24.17 7.94 24.83
C SER A 172 -25.58 8.00 25.41
N LYS A 173 -26.21 9.18 25.33
CA LYS A 173 -27.55 9.48 25.88
C LYS A 173 -28.65 8.53 25.36
N ALA A 174 -28.44 7.89 24.21
CA ALA A 174 -29.33 6.90 23.62
C ALA A 174 -29.37 5.59 24.43
N LEU A 175 -28.21 5.12 24.94
CA LEU A 175 -28.15 3.94 25.79
C LEU A 175 -28.77 4.18 27.17
N GLN A 176 -28.67 5.40 27.70
CA GLN A 176 -29.31 5.77 28.97
C GLN A 176 -30.85 5.74 28.88
N LEU A 177 -31.42 6.14 27.73
CA LEU A 177 -32.87 6.13 27.51
C LEU A 177 -33.41 4.71 27.33
N LEU A 178 -32.68 3.85 26.61
CA LEU A 178 -33.04 2.44 26.40
C LEU A 178 -33.06 1.64 27.71
N HIS A 179 -32.09 1.86 28.61
CA HIS A 179 -32.10 1.20 29.91
C HIS A 179 -33.20 1.71 30.85
N ARG A 180 -33.65 2.95 30.67
CA ARG A 180 -34.74 3.52 31.48
C ARG A 180 -36.11 2.97 31.07
N SER A 181 -36.35 2.77 29.77
CA SER A 181 -37.60 2.14 29.30
C SER A 181 -37.66 0.67 29.68
N ALA A 182 -36.54 -0.07 29.57
CA ALA A 182 -36.47 -1.48 29.93
C ALA A 182 -36.80 -1.75 31.41
N ARG A 183 -36.40 -0.86 32.33
CA ARG A 183 -36.73 -0.98 33.76
C ARG A 183 -38.18 -0.64 34.08
N GLN A 184 -38.83 0.24 33.31
CA GLN A 184 -40.23 0.57 33.49
C GLN A 184 -41.17 -0.57 33.07
N HIS A 185 -40.73 -1.42 32.12
CA HIS A 185 -41.48 -2.60 31.69
C HIS A 185 -41.27 -3.85 32.57
N GLN A 186 -40.29 -3.85 33.46
CA GLN A 186 -40.08 -4.95 34.42
C GLN A 186 -40.69 -4.68 35.80
N ALA A 187 -41.26 -3.49 36.01
CA ALA A 187 -41.86 -3.07 37.28
C ALA A 187 -43.39 -2.83 37.18
N ALA A 188 -44.02 -3.29 36.09
CA ALA A 188 -45.47 -3.32 35.90
C ALA A 188 -45.90 -4.77 35.69
#